data_AF-A0A3P6FDZ2-F1
#
_entry.id   AF-A0A3P6FDZ2-F1
#
_cell.length_a   1.000
_cell.length_b   1.000
_cell.length_c   1.000
_cell.angle_alpha   90.00
_cell.angle_beta   90.00
_cell.angle_gamma   90.00
#
_symmetry.space_group_name_H-M   'P 1'
#
loop_
_entity.id
_entity.type
_entity.pdbx_description
1 polymer ?
#
loop_
_entity_poly.entity_id
_entity_poly.type
_entity_poly.pdbx_seq_one_letter_code
_entity_poly.pdbx_strand_id
1 'polypeptide(L)'
;ARFGFTLDEELKQDASSEEVRVALGEKISRERIGNEIDLMISGNGPVSAVTYLSDLKLFGVVFAFPSSSEPAPSEDCGSLCKAYLEAMWSLIQTPELAKFNGEQRRLALYAALFLPFRKTVYKDNKGKLIPVVNHIFKFSLKRKTSDAETGKPSNMIINIHRTTERFLSLIHSLESKSGAQLDNLDWATDILEHWKSISLDDPEIPETSKIRVLTCIPL
;
A
#
# COMPACT_ATOMS: atom_id res chain seq x y z
N ALA A 1 -16.09 3.81 13.06
CA ALA A 1 -15.72 3.93 11.62
C ALA A 1 -16.87 3.50 10.69
N ARG A 2 -17.26 2.22 10.67
CA ARG A 2 -18.28 1.71 9.73
C ARG A 2 -19.65 2.40 9.78
N PHE A 3 -20.11 2.76 10.97
CA PHE A 3 -21.46 3.30 11.21
C PHE A 3 -21.48 4.82 11.51
N GLY A 4 -20.33 5.51 11.40
CA GLY A 4 -20.25 6.94 11.72
C GLY A 4 -20.42 7.29 13.21
N PHE A 5 -20.42 6.30 14.12
CA PHE A 5 -20.49 6.56 15.55
C PHE A 5 -19.21 7.23 16.09
N THR A 6 -19.41 8.10 17.07
CA THR A 6 -18.35 8.73 17.86
C THR A 6 -18.06 7.86 19.09
N LEU A 7 -16.77 7.61 19.35
CA LEU A 7 -16.33 6.97 20.59
C LEU A 7 -16.47 7.96 21.75
N ASP A 8 -16.98 7.48 22.87
CA ASP A 8 -17.00 8.22 24.12
C ASP A 8 -15.56 8.55 24.58
N GLU A 9 -15.37 9.70 25.24
CA GLU A 9 -14.04 10.15 25.64
C GLU A 9 -13.40 9.24 26.69
N GLU A 10 -14.16 8.70 27.65
CA GLU A 10 -13.63 7.75 28.64
C GLU A 10 -13.13 6.49 27.94
N LEU A 11 -13.91 5.98 26.97
CA LEU A 11 -13.53 4.82 26.18
C LEU A 11 -12.28 5.07 25.32
N LYS A 12 -12.09 6.29 24.80
CA LYS A 12 -10.86 6.65 24.08
C LYS A 12 -9.65 6.66 25.00
N GLN A 13 -9.78 7.18 26.23
CA GLN A 13 -8.69 7.18 27.20
C GLN A 13 -8.30 5.76 27.58
N ASP A 14 -9.28 4.92 27.93
CA ASP A 14 -9.05 3.52 28.29
C ASP A 14 -8.41 2.74 27.12
N ALA A 15 -8.92 2.94 25.91
CA ALA A 15 -8.38 2.28 24.72
C ALA A 15 -6.97 2.75 24.32
N SER A 16 -6.57 3.96 24.76
CA SER A 16 -5.22 4.52 24.53
C SER A 16 -4.22 4.16 25.62
N SER A 17 -4.63 3.40 26.64
CA SER A 17 -3.80 3.03 27.78
C SER A 17 -2.67 2.08 27.39
N GLU A 18 -1.59 2.11 28.18
CA GLU A 18 -0.48 1.18 28.00
C GLU A 18 -0.92 -0.27 28.14
N GLU A 19 -1.83 -0.52 29.08
CA GLU A 19 -2.39 -1.84 29.36
C GLU A 19 -3.07 -2.44 28.13
N VAL A 20 -3.88 -1.63 27.42
CA VAL A 20 -4.52 -2.05 26.16
C VAL A 20 -3.47 -2.28 25.07
N ARG A 21 -2.47 -1.41 24.95
CA ARG A 21 -1.41 -1.54 23.95
C ARG A 21 -0.58 -2.82 24.14
N VAL A 22 -0.17 -3.11 25.38
CA VAL A 22 0.56 -4.33 25.75
C VAL A 22 -0.33 -5.56 25.53
N ALA A 23 -1.58 -5.53 26.00
CA ALA A 23 -2.51 -6.63 25.80
C ALA A 23 -2.77 -6.91 24.31
N LEU A 24 -2.88 -5.87 23.48
CA LEU A 24 -3.05 -6.04 22.03
C LEU A 24 -1.80 -6.63 21.37
N GLY A 25 -0.59 -6.27 21.84
CA GLY A 25 0.67 -6.81 21.34
C GLY A 25 0.93 -8.26 21.75
N GLU A 26 0.50 -8.67 22.95
CA GLU A 26 0.86 -9.96 23.55
C GLU A 26 -0.27 -11.00 23.58
N LYS A 27 -1.51 -10.56 23.84
CA LYS A 27 -2.65 -11.46 24.11
C LYS A 27 -3.51 -11.73 22.88
N ILE A 28 -3.42 -10.87 21.86
CA ILE A 28 -4.19 -11.01 20.62
C ILE A 28 -3.27 -11.51 19.51
N SER A 29 -3.70 -12.56 18.82
CA SER A 29 -2.92 -13.11 17.71
C SER A 29 -2.79 -12.11 16.55
N ARG A 30 -1.63 -12.13 15.90
CA ARG A 30 -1.37 -11.29 14.73
C ARG A 30 -2.31 -11.62 13.56
N GLU A 31 -2.75 -12.87 13.46
CA GLU A 31 -3.77 -13.34 12.52
C GLU A 31 -5.11 -12.65 12.74
N ARG A 32 -5.56 -12.53 14.00
CA ARG A 32 -6.82 -11.85 14.34
C ARG A 32 -6.72 -10.36 14.06
N ILE A 33 -5.62 -9.72 14.46
CA ILE A 33 -5.36 -8.30 14.15
C ILE A 33 -5.38 -8.09 12.64
N GLY A 34 -4.67 -8.93 11.89
CA GLY A 34 -4.60 -8.86 10.43
C GLY A 34 -5.97 -8.94 9.75
N ASN A 35 -6.82 -9.86 10.18
CA ASN A 35 -8.18 -10.01 9.65
C ASN A 35 -9.05 -8.78 9.91
N GLU A 36 -9.02 -8.24 11.13
CA GLU A 36 -9.80 -7.04 11.47
C GLU A 36 -9.33 -5.81 10.69
N ILE A 37 -8.01 -5.63 10.56
CA ILE A 37 -7.45 -4.55 9.76
C ILE A 37 -7.84 -4.69 8.29
N ASP A 38 -7.85 -5.91 7.74
CA ASP A 38 -8.30 -6.13 6.37
C ASP A 38 -9.76 -5.74 6.16
N LEU A 39 -10.64 -6.08 7.10
CA LEU A 39 -12.04 -5.67 7.08
C LEU A 39 -12.20 -4.15 7.18
N MET A 40 -11.39 -3.50 8.01
CA MET A 40 -11.40 -2.04 8.15
C MET A 40 -10.94 -1.34 6.86
N ILE A 41 -9.86 -1.82 6.24
CA ILE A 41 -9.30 -1.25 5.00
C ILE A 41 -10.22 -1.53 3.81
N SER A 42 -10.84 -2.70 3.75
CA SER A 42 -11.75 -3.09 2.66
C SER A 42 -13.17 -2.54 2.83
N GLY A 43 -13.49 -1.96 3.99
CA GLY A 43 -14.81 -1.44 4.31
C GLY A 43 -15.09 -0.03 3.79
N ASN A 44 -16.16 0.58 4.30
CA ASN A 44 -16.65 1.89 3.85
C ASN A 44 -15.97 3.10 4.53
N GLY A 45 -15.05 2.88 5.48
CA GLY A 45 -14.43 3.96 6.25
C GLY A 45 -12.98 3.68 6.64
N PRO A 46 -12.09 3.37 5.68
CA PRO A 46 -10.69 3.05 5.98
C PRO A 46 -9.92 4.24 6.54
N VAL A 47 -10.22 5.47 6.10
CA VAL A 47 -9.61 6.70 6.63
C VAL A 47 -9.95 6.87 8.11
N SER A 48 -11.23 6.71 8.48
CA SER A 48 -11.64 6.78 9.88
C SER A 48 -11.02 5.66 10.71
N ALA A 49 -10.88 4.45 10.15
CA ALA A 49 -10.24 3.34 10.85
C ALA A 49 -8.77 3.64 11.18
N VAL A 50 -7.99 4.12 10.21
CA VAL A 50 -6.57 4.48 10.43
C VAL A 50 -6.43 5.72 11.32
N THR A 51 -7.39 6.65 11.26
CA THR A 51 -7.47 7.79 12.20
C THR A 51 -7.59 7.27 13.63
N TYR A 52 -8.54 6.37 13.90
CA TYR A 52 -8.68 5.77 15.25
C TYR A 52 -7.44 4.99 15.69
N LEU A 53 -6.77 4.27 14.79
CA LEU A 53 -5.51 3.60 15.14
C LEU A 53 -4.41 4.58 15.57
N SER A 54 -4.38 5.76 14.95
CA SER A 54 -3.39 6.81 15.25
C SER A 54 -3.76 7.53 16.55
N ASP A 55 -5.01 7.98 16.68
CA ASP A 55 -5.53 8.71 17.84
C ASP A 55 -5.42 7.87 19.12
N LEU A 56 -5.68 6.56 19.03
CA LEU A 56 -5.58 5.61 20.15
C LEU A 56 -4.15 5.09 20.37
N LYS A 57 -3.15 5.61 19.65
CA LYS A 57 -1.73 5.18 19.73
C LYS A 57 -1.51 3.68 19.49
N LEU A 58 -2.41 3.03 18.74
CA LEU A 58 -2.36 1.60 18.42
C LEU A 58 -1.59 1.33 17.12
N PHE A 59 -1.36 2.33 16.28
CA PHE A 59 -0.74 2.18 14.96
C PHE A 59 0.58 1.40 15.02
N GLY A 60 1.50 1.78 15.91
CA GLY A 60 2.81 1.13 16.03
C GLY A 60 2.73 -0.32 16.51
N VAL A 61 1.75 -0.64 17.37
CA VAL A 61 1.52 -2.03 17.83
C VAL A 61 0.86 -2.85 16.72
N VAL A 62 -0.06 -2.27 15.95
CA VAL A 62 -0.77 -2.94 14.86
C VAL A 62 0.12 -3.14 13.64
N PHE A 63 1.01 -2.20 13.30
CA PHE A 63 1.90 -2.29 12.16
C PHE A 63 3.37 -2.42 12.59
N ALA A 64 3.63 -3.30 13.56
CA ALA A 64 4.95 -3.47 14.17
C ALA A 64 6.09 -3.49 13.14
N PHE A 65 7.09 -2.63 13.39
CA PHE A 65 8.27 -2.45 12.57
C PHE A 65 9.44 -3.28 13.12
N PRO A 66 10.34 -3.79 12.27
CA PRO A 66 11.63 -4.33 12.71
C PRO A 66 12.45 -3.26 13.44
N SER A 67 13.12 -3.62 14.53
CA SER A 67 13.99 -2.70 15.28
C SER A 67 15.19 -2.18 14.46
N SER A 68 15.59 -2.91 13.41
CA SER A 68 16.69 -2.56 12.49
C SER A 68 16.21 -1.86 11.21
N SER A 69 15.04 -1.20 11.26
CA SER A 69 14.50 -0.47 10.12
C SER A 69 15.31 0.79 9.81
N GLU A 70 15.66 0.97 8.53
CA GLU A 70 16.44 2.10 8.03
C GLU A 70 15.75 2.72 6.79
N PRO A 71 15.42 4.02 6.82
CA PRO A 71 15.47 4.91 7.98
C PRO A 71 14.46 4.47 9.06
N ALA A 72 14.75 4.78 10.32
CA ALA A 72 13.82 4.52 11.41
C ALA A 72 12.48 5.25 11.16
N PRO A 73 11.33 4.60 11.32
CA PRO A 73 10.03 5.26 11.26
C PRO A 73 9.95 6.41 12.28
N SER A 74 9.41 7.56 11.89
CA SER A 74 9.14 8.65 12.82
C SER A 74 8.04 8.25 13.81
N GLU A 75 8.02 8.88 15.00
CA GLU A 75 6.97 8.66 16.00
C GLU A 75 5.57 8.99 15.45
N ASP A 76 5.46 10.00 14.59
CA ASP A 76 4.22 10.44 13.94
C ASP A 76 3.98 9.80 12.55
N CYS A 77 4.59 8.65 12.27
CA CYS A 77 4.44 8.01 10.97
C CYS A 77 2.98 7.66 10.62
N GLY A 78 2.11 7.46 11.64
CA GLY A 78 0.69 7.21 11.46
C GLY A 78 -0.06 8.35 10.76
N SER A 79 0.26 9.61 11.10
CA SER A 79 -0.36 10.79 10.48
C SER A 79 -0.03 10.91 8.99
N LEU A 80 1.23 10.64 8.62
CA LEU A 80 1.63 10.62 7.22
C LEU A 80 0.96 9.47 6.45
N CYS A 81 0.89 8.28 7.04
CA CYS A 81 0.19 7.13 6.47
C CYS A 81 -1.31 7.42 6.24
N LYS A 82 -1.96 8.08 7.21
CA LYS A 82 -3.35 8.55 7.10
C LYS A 82 -3.52 9.50 5.92
N ALA A 83 -2.65 10.50 5.77
CA ALA A 83 -2.75 11.49 4.69
C ALA A 83 -2.72 10.84 3.30
N TYR A 84 -1.81 9.88 3.07
CA TYR A 84 -1.77 9.15 1.81
C TYR A 84 -3.00 8.26 1.60
N LEU A 85 -3.47 7.59 2.65
CA LEU A 85 -4.69 6.78 2.58
C LEU A 85 -5.91 7.65 2.23
N GLU A 86 -6.01 8.85 2.80
CA GLU A 86 -7.09 9.80 2.53
C GLU A 86 -7.07 10.32 1.09
N ALA A 87 -5.88 10.63 0.56
CA ALA A 87 -5.72 10.99 -0.84
C ALA A 87 -6.18 9.85 -1.76
N MET A 88 -5.72 8.62 -1.51
CA MET A 88 -6.14 7.46 -2.30
C MET A 88 -7.63 7.16 -2.15
N TRP A 89 -8.17 7.27 -0.93
CA TRP A 89 -9.60 7.09 -0.67
C TRP A 89 -10.45 8.08 -1.48
N SER A 90 -9.98 9.32 -1.64
CA SER A 90 -10.65 10.32 -2.47
C SER A 90 -10.55 9.98 -3.95
N LEU A 91 -9.36 9.52 -4.40
CA LEU A 91 -9.11 9.13 -5.80
C LEU A 91 -9.96 7.94 -6.26
N ILE A 92 -10.11 6.89 -5.44
CA ILE A 92 -10.87 5.71 -5.85
C ILE A 92 -12.38 5.97 -5.99
N GLN A 93 -12.87 7.11 -5.50
CA GLN A 93 -14.27 7.52 -5.65
C GLN A 93 -14.52 8.26 -6.97
N THR A 94 -13.48 8.57 -7.75
CA THR A 94 -13.66 9.17 -9.08
C THR A 94 -14.19 8.12 -10.07
N PRO A 95 -14.93 8.53 -11.12
CA PRO A 95 -15.55 7.59 -12.07
C PRO A 95 -14.58 6.63 -12.75
N GLU A 96 -13.33 7.04 -12.95
CA GLU A 96 -12.29 6.25 -13.60
C GLU A 96 -11.85 5.06 -12.74
N LEU A 97 -11.66 5.28 -11.44
CA LEU A 97 -11.19 4.28 -10.48
C LEU A 97 -12.32 3.57 -9.73
N ALA A 98 -13.55 4.07 -9.81
CA ALA A 98 -14.75 3.44 -9.25
C ALA A 98 -15.01 2.03 -9.83
N LYS A 99 -14.35 1.68 -10.95
CA LYS A 99 -14.40 0.35 -11.58
C LYS A 99 -13.54 -0.70 -10.87
N PHE A 100 -12.71 -0.29 -9.90
CA PHE A 100 -11.89 -1.23 -9.16
C PHE A 100 -12.75 -2.27 -8.44
N ASN A 101 -12.40 -3.54 -8.63
CA ASN A 101 -12.97 -4.60 -7.82
C ASN A 101 -12.47 -4.48 -6.36
N GLY A 102 -13.08 -5.28 -5.46
CA GLY A 102 -12.74 -5.21 -4.03
C GLY A 102 -11.26 -5.45 -3.73
N GLU A 103 -10.58 -6.31 -4.50
CA GLU A 103 -9.15 -6.58 -4.33
C GLU A 103 -8.29 -5.42 -4.84
N GLN A 104 -8.57 -4.87 -6.02
CA GLN A 104 -7.85 -3.71 -6.57
C GLN A 104 -7.94 -2.51 -5.63
N ARG A 105 -9.15 -2.23 -5.13
CA ARG A 105 -9.39 -1.18 -4.13
C ARG A 105 -8.56 -1.40 -2.88
N ARG A 106 -8.58 -2.61 -2.33
CA ARG A 106 -7.82 -2.98 -1.14
C ARG A 106 -6.32 -2.83 -1.36
N LEU A 107 -5.78 -3.30 -2.49
CA LEU A 107 -4.36 -3.16 -2.82
C LEU A 107 -3.95 -1.69 -2.98
N ALA A 108 -4.77 -0.87 -3.64
CA ALA A 108 -4.51 0.56 -3.80
C ALA A 108 -4.47 1.28 -2.44
N LEU A 109 -5.42 0.98 -1.54
CA LEU A 109 -5.47 1.56 -0.20
C LEU A 109 -4.26 1.14 0.66
N TYR A 110 -3.87 -0.13 0.63
CA TYR A 110 -2.65 -0.57 1.32
C TYR A 110 -1.38 0.04 0.71
N ALA A 111 -1.30 0.14 -0.61
CA ALA A 111 -0.18 0.78 -1.27
C ALA A 111 -0.04 2.24 -0.86
N ALA A 112 -1.15 2.98 -0.81
CA ALA A 112 -1.15 4.35 -0.31
C ALA A 112 -0.77 4.43 1.17
N LEU A 113 -1.38 3.60 2.03
CA LEU A 113 -1.15 3.59 3.46
C LEU A 113 0.33 3.41 3.81
N PHE A 114 1.04 2.53 3.11
CA PHE A 114 2.43 2.22 3.39
C PHE A 114 3.43 2.92 2.45
N LEU A 115 2.98 3.80 1.57
CA LEU A 115 3.85 4.57 0.68
C LEU A 115 4.92 5.40 1.42
N PRO A 116 4.69 5.93 2.64
CA PRO A 116 5.74 6.57 3.42
C PRO A 116 6.96 5.69 3.67
N PHE A 117 6.79 4.37 3.75
CA PHE A 117 7.84 3.40 4.06
C PHE A 117 8.48 2.76 2.83
N ARG A 118 8.20 3.27 1.62
CA ARG A 118 8.66 2.67 0.35
C ARG A 118 10.18 2.56 0.21
N LYS A 119 10.94 3.42 0.90
CA LYS A 119 12.42 3.40 0.95
C LYS A 119 12.96 2.74 2.22
N THR A 120 12.08 2.32 3.13
CA THR A 120 12.48 1.74 4.41
C THR A 120 12.75 0.25 4.27
N VAL A 121 13.93 -0.17 4.69
CA VAL A 121 14.40 -1.57 4.63
C VAL A 121 14.90 -2.02 6.00
N TYR A 122 15.02 -3.33 6.21
CA TYR A 122 15.71 -3.91 7.36
C TYR A 122 16.55 -5.10 6.90
N LYS A 123 17.57 -5.45 7.69
CA LYS A 123 18.38 -6.66 7.45
C LYS A 123 17.70 -7.86 8.10
N ASP A 124 17.49 -8.91 7.31
CA ASP A 124 17.06 -10.20 7.85
C ASP A 124 18.21 -10.93 8.56
N ASN A 125 17.91 -12.10 9.14
CA ASN A 125 18.91 -12.94 9.80
C ASN A 125 20.03 -13.44 8.88
N LYS A 126 19.89 -13.30 7.56
CA LYS A 126 20.89 -13.65 6.54
C LYS A 126 21.61 -12.41 5.99
N GLY A 127 21.35 -11.22 6.55
CA GLY A 127 21.93 -9.95 6.12
C GLY A 127 21.31 -9.38 4.84
N LYS A 128 20.24 -9.98 4.30
CA LYS A 128 19.54 -9.48 3.12
C LYS A 128 18.71 -8.26 3.48
N LEU A 129 18.76 -7.23 2.64
CA LEU A 129 17.88 -6.07 2.74
C LEU A 129 16.46 -6.44 2.28
N ILE A 130 15.49 -6.27 3.17
CA ILE A 130 14.08 -6.56 2.91
C ILE A 130 13.27 -5.27 3.13
N PRO A 131 12.34 -4.90 2.23
CA PRO A 131 11.42 -3.79 2.45
C PRO A 131 10.60 -4.00 3.72
N VAL A 132 10.46 -2.97 4.55
CA VAL A 132 9.65 -3.03 5.79
C VAL A 132 8.19 -3.37 5.51
N VAL A 133 7.65 -2.93 4.37
CA VAL A 133 6.28 -3.27 3.96
C VAL A 133 6.08 -4.79 3.88
N ASN A 134 7.09 -5.55 3.42
CA ASN A 134 7.01 -7.02 3.44
C ASN A 134 6.91 -7.57 4.87
N HIS A 135 7.65 -6.99 5.82
CA HIS A 135 7.56 -7.39 7.22
C HIS A 135 6.15 -7.15 7.77
N ILE A 136 5.57 -5.98 7.52
CA ILE A 136 4.22 -5.64 7.97
C ILE A 136 3.20 -6.67 7.48
N PHE A 137 3.20 -7.02 6.20
CA PHE A 137 2.25 -8.00 5.68
C PHE A 137 2.48 -9.40 6.23
N LYS A 138 3.74 -9.83 6.31
CA LYS A 138 4.11 -11.19 6.69
C LYS A 138 3.94 -11.45 8.18
N PHE A 139 4.36 -10.53 9.03
CA PHE A 139 4.44 -10.74 10.47
C PHE A 139 3.38 -9.96 11.23
N SER A 140 3.13 -8.70 10.84
CA SER A 140 2.17 -7.84 11.55
C SER A 140 0.73 -8.22 11.17
N LEU A 141 0.43 -8.37 9.88
CA LEU A 141 -0.92 -8.69 9.40
C LEU A 141 -1.14 -10.18 9.15
N LYS A 142 -0.08 -11.02 9.25
CA LYS A 142 -0.13 -12.48 9.02
C LYS A 142 -0.92 -12.88 7.78
N ARG A 143 -0.82 -12.08 6.71
CA ARG A 143 -1.54 -12.36 5.46
C ARG A 143 -0.76 -13.36 4.63
N LYS A 144 -1.49 -14.24 3.93
CA LYS A 144 -0.89 -15.16 2.96
C LYS A 144 -0.12 -14.36 1.90
N THR A 145 1.19 -14.52 1.90
CA THR A 145 2.07 -14.21 0.78
C THR A 145 2.14 -15.46 -0.09
N SER A 146 1.08 -15.84 -0.80
CA SER A 146 1.04 -17.19 -1.42
C SER A 146 1.77 -17.25 -2.75
N ASP A 147 2.97 -17.82 -2.78
CA ASP A 147 3.62 -18.25 -4.03
C ASP A 147 3.02 -19.58 -4.51
N ALA A 148 2.48 -19.56 -5.73
CA ALA A 148 2.74 -20.54 -6.77
C ALA A 148 2.49 -19.83 -8.11
N GLU A 149 3.56 -19.66 -8.87
CA GLU A 149 3.64 -19.16 -10.26
C GLU A 149 3.40 -17.67 -10.56
N THR A 150 2.53 -16.90 -9.88
CA THR A 150 2.45 -15.42 -10.14
C THR A 150 1.89 -14.53 -9.01
N GLY A 151 1.57 -15.06 -7.83
CA GLY A 151 0.77 -14.37 -6.79
C GLY A 151 1.53 -13.77 -5.58
N LYS A 152 1.58 -12.44 -5.42
CA LYS A 152 2.01 -11.79 -4.16
C LYS A 152 1.30 -10.45 -3.92
N PRO A 153 0.46 -10.29 -2.88
CA PRO A 153 -0.12 -8.99 -2.54
C PRO A 153 0.92 -7.99 -1.98
N SER A 154 1.91 -8.45 -1.21
CA SER A 154 2.99 -7.56 -0.72
C SER A 154 4.00 -7.19 -1.82
N ASN A 155 4.25 -8.09 -2.78
CA ASN A 155 5.05 -7.77 -3.96
C ASN A 155 4.31 -6.79 -4.86
N MET A 156 2.99 -6.93 -5.03
CA MET A 156 2.21 -5.97 -5.80
C MET A 156 2.31 -4.57 -5.18
N ILE A 157 2.17 -4.45 -3.86
CA ILE A 157 2.33 -3.16 -3.18
C ILE A 157 3.76 -2.61 -3.35
N ILE A 158 4.78 -3.44 -3.18
CA ILE A 158 6.17 -3.03 -3.38
C ILE A 158 6.44 -2.65 -4.84
N ASN A 159 5.81 -3.33 -5.80
CA ASN A 159 5.88 -3.01 -7.22
C ASN A 159 5.21 -1.67 -7.49
N ILE A 160 4.03 -1.41 -6.92
CA ILE A 160 3.37 -0.10 -7.00
C ILE A 160 4.29 0.99 -6.44
N HIS A 161 4.91 0.77 -5.28
CA HIS A 161 5.87 1.70 -4.69
C HIS A 161 7.08 1.95 -5.59
N ARG A 162 7.68 0.90 -6.15
CA ARG A 162 8.81 0.99 -7.09
C ARG A 162 8.43 1.73 -8.37
N THR A 163 7.27 1.41 -8.93
CA THR A 163 6.72 2.08 -10.12
C THR A 163 6.45 3.55 -9.85
N THR A 164 5.93 3.89 -8.66
CA THR A 164 5.73 5.28 -8.23
C THR A 164 7.05 6.07 -8.24
N GLU A 165 8.15 5.50 -7.73
CA GLU A 165 9.46 6.16 -7.76
C GLU A 165 10.00 6.37 -9.18
N ARG A 166 9.74 5.44 -10.10
CA ARG A 166 10.09 5.59 -11.52
C ARG A 166 9.29 6.73 -12.16
N PHE A 167 7.99 6.81 -11.89
CA PHE A 167 7.15 7.92 -12.37
C PHE A 167 7.57 9.27 -11.78
N LEU A 168 7.89 9.33 -10.49
CA LEU A 168 8.40 10.57 -9.87
C LEU A 168 9.69 11.04 -10.53
N SER A 169 10.62 10.11 -10.82
CA SER A 169 11.83 10.41 -11.57
C SER A 169 11.53 10.95 -12.98
N LEU A 170 10.53 10.39 -13.65
CA LEU A 170 10.09 10.86 -14.97
C LEU A 170 9.47 12.26 -14.91
N ILE A 171 8.58 12.52 -13.95
CA ILE A 171 7.95 13.84 -13.76
C ILE A 171 9.04 14.90 -13.53
N HIS A 172 9.99 14.62 -12.64
CA HIS A 172 11.11 15.53 -12.39
C HIS A 172 11.94 15.79 -13.66
N SER A 173 12.19 14.75 -14.46
CA SER A 173 12.88 14.90 -15.76
C SER A 173 12.11 15.82 -16.71
N LEU A 174 10.80 15.64 -16.83
CA LEU A 174 9.92 16.45 -17.68
C LEU A 174 9.82 17.91 -17.21
N GLU A 175 9.81 18.14 -15.90
CA GLU A 175 9.79 19.48 -15.29
C GLU A 175 11.13 20.22 -15.47
N SER A 176 12.25 19.49 -15.54
CA SER A 176 13.60 20.07 -15.56
C SER A 176 14.07 20.69 -16.89
N LYS A 177 13.27 20.63 -17.97
CA LYS A 177 13.53 21.22 -19.32
C LYS A 177 14.98 21.71 -19.60
N SER A 178 15.92 20.79 -19.74
CA SER A 178 17.10 20.98 -20.60
C SER A 178 17.68 19.63 -21.03
N GLY A 179 17.39 19.20 -22.26
CA GLY A 179 18.22 18.29 -23.07
C GLY A 179 18.93 17.10 -22.40
N ALA A 180 18.38 16.50 -21.35
CA ALA A 180 18.94 15.26 -20.80
C ALA A 180 18.53 14.13 -21.74
N GLN A 181 19.53 13.50 -22.38
CA GLN A 181 19.35 12.36 -23.26
C GLN A 181 18.40 11.33 -22.62
N LEU A 182 17.27 11.12 -23.27
CA LEU A 182 16.29 10.08 -23.00
C LEU A 182 16.82 8.69 -23.40
N ASP A 183 18.14 8.52 -23.50
CA ASP A 183 18.79 7.35 -24.11
C ASP A 183 19.01 6.21 -23.11
N ASN A 184 18.60 6.37 -21.84
CA ASN A 184 18.88 5.40 -20.78
C ASN A 184 17.64 5.03 -19.96
N LEU A 185 16.49 4.85 -20.63
CA LEU A 185 15.25 4.38 -20.01
C LEU A 185 15.07 2.86 -20.19
N ASP A 186 16.12 2.09 -19.87
CA ASP A 186 16.17 0.61 -19.95
C ASP A 186 14.98 -0.05 -19.23
N TRP A 187 14.49 0.58 -18.16
CA TRP A 187 13.33 0.09 -17.39
C TRP A 187 12.00 0.14 -18.12
N ALA A 188 11.86 0.96 -19.17
CA ALA A 188 10.61 1.05 -19.93
C ALA A 188 10.35 -0.26 -20.67
N THR A 189 11.42 -0.92 -21.13
CA THR A 189 11.39 -2.24 -21.76
C THR A 189 10.96 -3.31 -20.76
N ASP A 190 11.56 -3.32 -19.56
CA ASP A 190 11.19 -4.26 -18.48
C ASP A 190 9.72 -4.15 -18.07
N ILE A 191 9.19 -2.91 -17.99
CA ILE A 191 7.78 -2.69 -17.68
C ILE A 191 6.91 -3.13 -18.84
N LEU A 192 7.28 -2.81 -20.08
CA LEU A 192 6.51 -3.21 -21.25
C LEU A 192 6.45 -4.75 -21.38
N GLU A 193 7.56 -5.46 -21.12
CA GLU A 193 7.60 -6.92 -21.10
C GLU A 193 6.78 -7.50 -19.94
N HIS A 194 6.90 -6.93 -18.74
CA HIS A 194 6.10 -7.36 -17.59
C HIS A 194 4.60 -7.10 -17.78
N TRP A 195 4.23 -5.96 -18.36
CA TRP A 195 2.85 -5.58 -18.62
C TRP A 195 2.24 -6.42 -19.76
N LYS A 196 3.02 -6.69 -20.82
CA LYS A 196 2.65 -7.66 -21.87
C LYS A 196 2.45 -9.06 -21.30
N SER A 197 3.27 -9.49 -20.34
CA SER A 197 3.10 -10.77 -19.65
C SER A 197 1.84 -10.82 -18.78
N ILE A 198 1.36 -9.69 -18.26
CA ILE A 198 0.11 -9.60 -17.49
C ILE A 198 -1.11 -9.54 -18.42
N SER A 199 -0.98 -8.88 -19.57
CA SER A 199 -2.06 -8.66 -20.54
C SER A 199 -2.34 -9.86 -21.44
N LEU A 200 -1.53 -10.93 -21.39
CA LEU A 200 -1.70 -12.12 -22.25
C LEU A 200 -2.98 -12.93 -21.93
N ASP A 201 -3.61 -12.69 -20.78
CA ASP A 201 -4.85 -13.35 -20.35
C ASP A 201 -6.12 -12.48 -20.54
N ASP A 202 -5.99 -11.27 -21.11
CA ASP A 202 -7.16 -10.43 -21.42
C ASP A 202 -7.83 -10.90 -22.73
N PRO A 203 -9.17 -11.03 -22.78
CA PRO A 203 -9.87 -11.46 -23.99
C PRO A 203 -9.65 -10.46 -25.13
N GLU A 204 -9.27 -10.96 -26.32
CA GLU A 204 -9.04 -10.15 -27.51
C GLU A 204 -10.24 -9.23 -27.80
N ILE A 205 -10.00 -7.92 -27.70
CA ILE A 205 -11.01 -6.91 -28.01
C ILE A 205 -11.10 -6.77 -29.54
N PRO A 206 -12.28 -6.98 -30.16
CA PRO A 206 -12.43 -6.95 -31.62
C PRO A 206 -11.97 -5.63 -32.24
N GLU A 207 -11.38 -5.71 -33.45
CA GLU A 207 -10.78 -4.59 -34.19
C GLU A 207 -11.69 -3.37 -34.38
N THR A 208 -13.01 -3.54 -34.24
CA THR A 208 -14.02 -2.49 -34.40
C THR A 208 -14.27 -1.66 -33.14
N SER A 209 -13.59 -1.94 -32.03
CA SER A 209 -13.86 -1.29 -30.74
C SER A 209 -13.19 0.09 -30.61
N LYS A 210 -13.99 1.10 -30.26
CA LYS A 210 -13.60 2.53 -30.08
C LYS A 210 -12.59 2.81 -28.96
N ILE A 211 -12.05 1.78 -28.31
CA ILE A 211 -11.17 1.87 -27.13
C ILE A 211 -9.67 1.94 -27.52
N ARG A 212 -9.30 1.67 -28.79
CA ARG A 212 -7.90 1.68 -29.26
C ARG A 212 -7.17 3.04 -29.17
N VAL A 213 -7.88 4.14 -28.96
CA VAL A 213 -7.28 5.50 -28.97
C VAL A 213 -6.41 5.79 -27.73
N LEU A 214 -6.49 4.97 -26.68
CA LEU A 214 -5.76 5.22 -25.42
C LEU A 214 -4.52 4.33 -25.19
N THR A 215 -4.21 3.36 -26.06
CA THR A 215 -3.12 2.40 -25.80
C THR A 215 -1.84 2.59 -26.63
N CYS A 216 -1.76 3.61 -27.51
CA CYS A 216 -0.56 3.91 -28.32
C CYS A 216 0.13 2.66 -28.90
N ILE A 217 -0.65 1.72 -29.43
CA ILE A 217 -0.11 0.59 -30.21
C ILE A 217 0.04 1.09 -31.65
N PRO A 218 1.23 1.03 -32.28
CA PRO A 218 1.38 1.40 -33.68
C PRO A 218 0.62 0.41 -34.57
N LEU A 219 0.06 0.94 -35.68
CA LEU A 219 -0.51 0.16 -36.77
C LEU A 219 0.50 -0.81 -37.39
#